data_AF-A0A813IAJ5-F1
#
_entry.id   AF-A0A813IAJ5-F1
#
_cell.length_a   1.000
_cell.length_b   1.000
_cell.length_c   1.000
_cell.angle_alpha   90.00
_cell.angle_beta   90.00
_cell.angle_gamma   90.00
#
_symmetry.space_group_name_H-M   'P 1'
#
loop_
_entity.id
_entity.type
_entity.pdbx_description
1 polymer ?
#
loop_
_entity_poly.entity_id
_entity_poly.type
_entity_poly.pdbx_seq_one_letter_code
_entity_poly.pdbx_strand_id
1 'polypeptide(L)'
;MASGQVKFSVSLPSGDTFDVEVSSSGTANELRQAIELQHETPAACILKVFQGGQLISDEVLISELDPLQPVFAVIARDTDAKKLLKGAGTHTGYQYLLENAPADPEDNKTRLLGPMPSILCVLEEMSGQVTEVDQLRKGQLPETLEFTGGKGVLLVPSLDATPLLKAAGAGSFDRVTVSVEVNSDAYNRGLGVVLEASKLVKGSAEQPERRNYEYNGFVSDDDDDDSDSQTCKNYIKFHPGMGGGQLRVEGPGGWLNQNIGFTPVAWTESGQKFHTLHLVLGANGDNLMRIEGTNAGEVFEMPWSNQLTDGQYLPAVHAWLDLGEEDPVVIGEINMRVHCTE
;
A
#
# COMPACT_ATOMS: atom_id res chain seq x y z
N MET A 1 35.45 -17.96 19.10
CA MET A 1 34.40 -18.99 19.19
C MET A 1 34.31 -19.65 17.82
N ALA A 2 34.25 -20.98 17.73
CA ALA A 2 34.14 -21.65 16.44
C ALA A 2 32.77 -21.32 15.82
N SER A 3 32.74 -20.81 14.59
CA SER A 3 31.51 -20.67 13.81
C SER A 3 30.95 -22.07 13.56
N GLY A 4 29.82 -22.40 14.17
CA GLY A 4 29.12 -23.65 13.89
C GLY A 4 28.61 -23.65 12.45
N GLN A 5 28.62 -24.80 11.79
CA GLN A 5 27.92 -24.99 10.52
C GLN A 5 26.61 -25.74 10.77
N VAL A 6 25.58 -25.40 10.01
CA VAL A 6 24.28 -26.07 10.00
C VAL A 6 24.06 -26.66 8.61
N LYS A 7 23.58 -27.90 8.57
CA LYS A 7 23.32 -28.63 7.34
C LYS A 7 21.82 -28.65 7.08
N PHE A 8 21.39 -28.19 5.90
CA PHE A 8 20.01 -28.25 5.43
C PHE A 8 19.88 -29.23 4.28
N SER A 9 18.80 -30.01 4.30
CA SER A 9 18.38 -30.82 3.15
C SER A 9 17.50 -29.99 2.24
N VAL A 10 17.91 -29.77 1.00
CA VAL A 10 17.25 -28.93 0.01
C VAL A 10 16.57 -29.80 -1.05
N SER A 11 15.31 -29.51 -1.37
CA SER A 11 14.51 -30.21 -2.38
C SER A 11 14.04 -29.24 -3.46
N LEU A 12 14.15 -29.63 -4.72
CA LEU A 12 13.68 -28.87 -5.88
C LEU A 12 12.38 -29.44 -6.46
N PRO A 13 11.57 -28.64 -7.19
CA PRO A 13 10.38 -29.12 -7.91
C PRO A 13 10.67 -30.22 -8.95
N SER A 14 11.90 -30.32 -9.45
CA SER A 14 12.35 -31.40 -10.34
C SER A 14 12.38 -32.78 -9.65
N GLY A 15 12.32 -32.82 -8.32
CA GLY A 15 12.54 -34.00 -7.49
C GLY A 15 13.98 -34.17 -7.03
N ASP A 16 14.90 -33.29 -7.45
CA ASP A 16 16.30 -33.32 -7.00
C ASP A 16 16.41 -32.91 -5.53
N THR A 17 17.29 -33.61 -4.81
CA THR A 17 17.58 -33.34 -3.40
C THR A 17 19.08 -33.32 -3.15
N PHE A 18 19.57 -32.35 -2.40
CA PHE A 18 20.97 -32.24 -2.02
C PHE A 18 21.11 -31.51 -0.69
N ASP A 19 22.28 -31.58 -0.09
CA ASP A 19 22.54 -30.93 1.19
C ASP A 19 23.41 -29.68 1.03
N VAL A 20 23.10 -28.66 1.82
CA VAL A 20 23.81 -27.39 1.85
C VAL A 20 24.26 -27.09 3.27
N GLU A 21 25.53 -26.71 3.44
CA GLU A 21 26.11 -26.32 4.72
C GLU A 21 26.34 -24.82 4.76
N VAL A 22 25.83 -24.17 5.81
CA VAL A 22 25.90 -22.72 6.01
C VAL A 22 26.34 -22.39 7.42
N SER A 23 26.83 -21.17 7.64
CA SER A 23 27.18 -20.69 8.99
C SER A 23 25.92 -20.59 9.85
N SER A 24 25.99 -21.07 11.11
CA SER A 24 24.89 -20.94 12.06
C SER A 24 24.60 -19.49 12.45
N SER A 25 25.55 -18.58 12.21
CA SER A 25 25.40 -17.14 12.42
C SER A 25 25.07 -16.37 11.14
N GLY A 26 24.88 -17.08 10.02
CA GLY A 26 24.54 -16.49 8.74
C GLY A 26 23.06 -16.16 8.62
N THR A 27 22.66 -15.72 7.42
CA THR A 27 21.26 -15.46 7.07
C THR A 27 20.75 -16.41 5.97
N ALA A 28 19.46 -16.41 5.71
CA ALA A 28 18.84 -17.17 4.63
C ALA A 28 19.39 -16.79 3.24
N ASN A 29 19.88 -15.56 3.04
CA ASN A 29 20.60 -15.17 1.84
C ASN A 29 21.88 -16.02 1.62
N GLU A 30 22.63 -16.32 2.69
CA GLU A 30 23.81 -17.19 2.59
C GLU A 30 23.42 -18.62 2.20
N LEU A 31 22.28 -19.12 2.73
CA LEU A 31 21.71 -20.41 2.32
C LEU A 31 21.31 -20.41 0.85
N ARG A 32 20.67 -19.35 0.37
CA ARG A 32 20.31 -19.20 -1.04
C ARG A 32 21.55 -19.21 -1.93
N GLN A 33 22.56 -18.40 -1.62
CA GLN A 33 23.82 -18.37 -2.36
C GLN A 33 24.50 -19.74 -2.37
N ALA A 34 24.49 -20.45 -1.24
CA ALA A 34 25.07 -21.78 -1.14
C ALA A 34 24.30 -22.83 -1.98
N ILE A 35 22.97 -22.67 -2.13
CA ILE A 35 22.17 -23.46 -3.07
C ILE A 35 22.54 -23.12 -4.53
N GLU A 36 22.64 -21.83 -4.87
CA GLU A 36 22.97 -21.37 -6.23
C GLU A 36 24.36 -21.79 -6.70
N LEU A 37 25.31 -21.97 -5.76
CA LEU A 37 26.62 -22.55 -6.05
C LEU A 37 26.55 -24.03 -6.45
N GLN A 38 25.55 -24.76 -5.96
CA GLN A 38 25.36 -26.18 -6.28
C GLN A 38 24.39 -26.41 -7.43
N HIS A 39 23.45 -25.48 -7.64
CA HIS A 39 22.43 -25.58 -8.68
C HIS A 39 22.31 -24.25 -9.43
N GLU A 40 22.60 -24.26 -10.73
CA GLU A 40 22.54 -23.07 -11.58
C GLU A 40 21.13 -22.45 -11.57
N THR A 41 21.05 -21.16 -11.22
CA THR A 41 19.86 -20.33 -11.42
C THR A 41 19.98 -19.67 -12.80
N PRO A 42 19.09 -19.96 -13.77
CA PRO A 42 19.13 -19.34 -15.09
C PRO A 42 19.06 -17.81 -14.99
N ALA A 43 19.67 -17.12 -15.96
CA ALA A 43 19.54 -15.68 -16.08
C ALA A 43 18.06 -15.24 -16.11
N ALA A 44 17.73 -14.13 -15.43
CA ALA A 44 16.37 -13.63 -15.22
C ALA A 44 15.44 -14.57 -14.42
N CYS A 45 16.01 -15.51 -13.66
CA CYS A 45 15.31 -16.24 -12.60
C CYS A 45 15.91 -15.89 -11.24
N ILE A 46 15.12 -16.13 -10.20
CA ILE A 46 15.50 -16.00 -8.80
C ILE A 46 15.21 -17.32 -8.09
N LEU A 47 16.08 -17.67 -7.15
CA LEU A 47 15.89 -18.82 -6.28
C LEU A 47 15.09 -18.40 -5.04
N LYS A 48 13.88 -18.93 -4.90
CA LYS A 48 13.05 -18.74 -3.71
C LYS A 48 13.21 -19.92 -2.77
N VAL A 49 13.32 -19.66 -1.47
CA VAL A 49 13.58 -20.70 -0.46
C VAL A 49 12.41 -20.78 0.50
N PHE A 50 11.84 -21.96 0.70
CA PHE A 50 10.67 -22.20 1.55
C PHE A 50 10.99 -23.22 2.64
N GLN A 51 10.39 -23.07 3.82
CA GLN A 51 10.38 -24.09 4.86
C GLN A 51 9.02 -24.08 5.57
N GLY A 52 8.46 -25.25 5.86
CA GLY A 52 7.12 -25.35 6.44
C GLY A 52 6.00 -24.74 5.59
N GLY A 53 6.22 -24.60 4.27
CA GLY A 53 5.28 -23.96 3.34
C GLY A 53 5.34 -22.43 3.32
N GLN A 54 6.24 -21.81 4.09
CA GLN A 54 6.44 -20.35 4.12
C GLN A 54 7.67 -19.96 3.32
N LEU A 55 7.61 -18.83 2.63
CA LEU A 55 8.77 -18.23 1.95
C LEU A 55 9.69 -17.58 2.99
N ILE A 56 10.98 -17.86 2.90
CA ILE A 56 11.98 -17.36 3.83
C ILE A 56 12.59 -16.08 3.24
N SER A 57 12.47 -14.95 3.96
CA SER A 57 13.14 -13.69 3.62
C SER A 57 14.66 -13.80 3.82
N ASP A 58 15.42 -13.09 3.00
CA ASP A 58 16.90 -13.08 2.99
C ASP A 58 17.55 -12.66 4.31
N GLU A 59 16.82 -11.91 5.13
CA GLU A 59 17.28 -11.36 6.41
C GLU A 59 17.12 -12.33 7.58
N VAL A 60 16.32 -13.40 7.43
CA VAL A 60 16.08 -14.40 8.48
C VAL A 60 17.38 -15.06 8.88
N LEU A 61 17.66 -15.14 10.20
CA LEU A 61 18.86 -15.78 10.71
C LEU A 61 18.78 -17.31 10.53
N ILE A 62 19.89 -17.94 10.16
CA ILE A 62 19.95 -19.41 10.04
C ILE A 62 19.57 -20.11 11.35
N SER A 63 19.84 -19.49 12.50
CA SER A 63 19.46 -20.02 13.81
C SER A 63 17.96 -20.09 14.07
N GLU A 64 17.14 -19.41 13.26
CA GLU A 64 15.67 -19.41 13.36
C GLU A 64 15.02 -20.48 12.48
N LEU A 65 15.76 -21.08 11.56
CA LEU A 65 15.29 -22.16 10.69
C LEU A 65 15.42 -23.52 11.39
N ASP A 66 14.52 -24.46 11.08
CA ASP A 66 14.58 -25.82 11.62
C ASP A 66 15.43 -26.71 10.69
N PRO A 67 16.67 -27.09 11.06
CA PRO A 67 17.52 -27.91 10.19
C PRO A 67 16.99 -29.33 10.00
N LEU A 68 16.02 -29.78 10.80
CA LEU A 68 15.39 -31.09 10.65
C LEU A 68 14.28 -31.10 9.60
N GLN A 69 13.80 -29.92 9.17
CA GLN A 69 12.81 -29.81 8.11
C GLN A 69 13.48 -29.55 6.76
N PRO A 70 12.98 -30.20 5.68
CA PRO A 70 13.49 -29.94 4.35
C PRO A 70 13.21 -28.49 3.95
N VAL A 71 14.19 -27.90 3.28
CA VAL A 71 14.09 -26.63 2.61
C VAL A 71 13.65 -26.89 1.16
N PHE A 72 12.59 -26.25 0.71
CA PHE A 72 12.15 -26.34 -0.68
C PHE A 72 12.66 -25.13 -1.44
N ALA A 73 13.47 -25.34 -2.48
CA ALA A 73 14.00 -24.25 -3.30
C ALA A 73 13.32 -24.23 -4.68
N VAL A 74 12.83 -23.07 -5.12
CA VAL A 74 12.06 -22.91 -6.35
C VAL A 74 12.71 -21.84 -7.21
N ILE A 75 13.12 -22.21 -8.43
CA ILE A 75 13.59 -21.27 -9.43
C ILE A 75 12.36 -20.68 -10.13
N ALA A 76 12.13 -19.40 -9.90
CA ALA A 76 11.04 -18.65 -10.52
C ALA A 76 11.60 -17.56 -11.42
N ARG A 77 10.87 -17.16 -12.46
CA ARG A 77 11.26 -15.98 -13.24
C ARG A 77 11.22 -14.75 -12.35
N ASP A 78 12.24 -13.91 -12.48
CA ASP A 78 12.23 -12.59 -11.88
C ASP A 78 11.01 -11.83 -12.40
N THR A 79 10.17 -11.39 -11.47
CA THR A 79 8.90 -10.78 -11.79
C THR A 79 9.00 -9.31 -11.49
N ASP A 80 9.02 -8.51 -12.55
CA ASP A 80 9.04 -7.05 -12.50
C ASP A 80 8.02 -6.49 -11.48
N ALA A 81 8.44 -5.50 -10.70
CA ALA A 81 7.63 -4.86 -9.67
C ALA A 81 6.26 -4.40 -10.18
N LYS A 82 6.16 -3.91 -11.43
CA LYS A 82 4.88 -3.50 -12.05
C LYS A 82 3.91 -4.67 -12.20
N LYS A 83 4.40 -5.89 -12.46
CA LYS A 83 3.55 -7.08 -12.54
C LYS A 83 3.11 -7.54 -11.14
N LEU A 84 4.01 -7.48 -10.17
CA LEU A 84 3.69 -7.81 -8.79
C LEU A 84 2.65 -6.84 -8.21
N LEU A 85 2.81 -5.53 -8.44
CA LEU A 85 1.84 -4.50 -8.06
C LEU A 85 0.43 -4.77 -8.61
N LYS A 86 0.32 -5.23 -9.87
CA LYS A 86 -0.98 -5.63 -10.46
C LYS A 86 -1.62 -6.83 -9.75
N GLY A 87 -0.82 -7.71 -9.14
CA GLY A 87 -1.28 -8.89 -8.40
C GLY A 87 -1.42 -8.66 -6.89
N ALA A 88 -0.91 -7.56 -6.34
CA ALA A 88 -0.80 -7.32 -4.90
C ALA A 88 -2.15 -7.39 -4.16
N GLY A 89 -3.26 -7.04 -4.81
CA GLY A 89 -4.61 -7.15 -4.23
C GLY A 89 -5.05 -8.58 -3.94
N THR A 90 -4.36 -9.59 -4.48
CA THR A 90 -4.61 -11.01 -4.21
C THR A 90 -3.69 -11.60 -3.15
N HIS A 91 -2.84 -10.77 -2.54
CA HIS A 91 -1.91 -11.21 -1.50
C HIS A 91 -2.66 -11.79 -0.29
N THR A 92 -2.21 -12.95 0.20
CA THR A 92 -2.88 -13.69 1.28
C THR A 92 -2.93 -12.92 2.59
N GLY A 93 -1.96 -12.04 2.86
CA GLY A 93 -1.98 -11.15 4.02
C GLY A 93 -3.19 -10.20 4.03
N TYR A 94 -3.58 -9.63 2.88
CA TYR A 94 -4.79 -8.81 2.80
C TYR A 94 -6.06 -9.63 2.96
N GLN A 95 -6.12 -10.82 2.38
CA GLN A 95 -7.27 -11.72 2.54
C GLN A 95 -7.47 -12.11 4.00
N TYR A 96 -6.38 -12.48 4.69
CA TYR A 96 -6.41 -12.80 6.11
C TYR A 96 -6.92 -11.62 6.95
N LEU A 97 -6.45 -10.39 6.68
CA LEU A 97 -6.91 -9.19 7.36
C LEU A 97 -8.41 -8.94 7.14
N LEU A 98 -8.91 -9.13 5.92
CA LEU A 98 -10.33 -8.98 5.60
C LEU A 98 -11.19 -10.02 6.32
N GLU A 99 -10.79 -11.30 6.31
CA GLU A 99 -11.52 -12.40 6.95
C GLU A 99 -11.57 -12.27 8.48
N ASN A 100 -10.52 -11.71 9.08
CA ASN A 100 -10.35 -11.65 10.53
C ASN A 100 -10.53 -10.24 11.10
N ALA A 101 -11.09 -9.31 10.32
CA ALA A 101 -11.37 -7.95 10.74
C ALA A 101 -12.28 -7.92 11.99
N PRO A 102 -11.82 -7.43 13.15
CA PRO A 102 -12.67 -7.38 14.33
C PRO A 102 -13.84 -6.42 14.15
N ALA A 103 -14.93 -6.69 14.85
CA ALA A 103 -16.02 -5.74 14.99
C ALA A 103 -15.54 -4.52 15.78
N ASP A 104 -16.01 -3.34 15.38
CA ASP A 104 -15.83 -2.13 16.18
C ASP A 104 -16.56 -2.30 17.52
N PRO A 105 -15.91 -2.03 18.67
CA PRO A 105 -16.56 -2.12 19.99
C PRO A 105 -17.78 -1.21 20.13
N GLU A 106 -17.85 -0.12 19.38
CA GLU A 106 -18.93 0.86 19.45
C GLU A 106 -20.03 0.59 18.41
N ASP A 107 -19.73 -0.18 17.36
CA ASP A 107 -20.64 -0.47 16.26
C ASP A 107 -20.36 -1.85 15.66
N ASN A 108 -21.22 -2.82 15.99
CA ASN A 108 -21.07 -4.21 15.54
C ASN A 108 -21.20 -4.40 14.03
N LYS A 109 -21.68 -3.40 13.28
CA LYS A 109 -21.73 -3.40 11.80
C LYS A 109 -20.44 -2.87 11.18
N THR A 110 -19.64 -2.18 11.96
CA THR A 110 -18.34 -1.70 11.51
C THR A 110 -17.28 -2.78 11.73
N ARG A 111 -16.42 -2.95 10.73
CA ARG A 111 -15.25 -3.82 10.77
C ARG A 111 -13.99 -2.95 10.71
N LEU A 112 -13.05 -3.23 11.59
CA LEU A 112 -11.79 -2.51 11.68
C LEU A 112 -10.72 -3.29 10.90
N LEU A 113 -10.09 -2.63 9.95
CA LEU A 113 -9.01 -3.17 9.12
C LEU A 113 -7.76 -2.33 9.36
N GLY A 114 -6.65 -3.00 9.66
CA GLY A 114 -5.34 -2.39 9.67
C GLY A 114 -4.58 -2.57 10.99
N PRO A 115 -3.33 -2.06 11.05
CA PRO A 115 -2.66 -1.33 9.98
C PRO A 115 -2.49 -2.19 8.71
N MET A 116 -2.70 -1.59 7.54
CA MET A 116 -2.58 -2.29 6.26
C MET A 116 -1.11 -2.61 5.98
N PRO A 117 -0.78 -3.83 5.50
CA PRO A 117 0.58 -4.20 5.16
C PRO A 117 1.21 -3.22 4.17
N SER A 118 2.45 -2.83 4.43
CA SER A 118 3.21 -2.00 3.49
C SER A 118 3.31 -2.68 2.12
N ILE A 119 3.09 -1.93 1.05
CA ILE A 119 3.23 -2.45 -0.32
C ILE A 119 4.62 -3.04 -0.56
N LEU A 120 5.68 -2.45 0.01
CA LEU A 120 7.04 -2.96 -0.16
C LEU A 120 7.21 -4.32 0.49
N CYS A 121 6.63 -4.53 1.68
CA CYS A 121 6.62 -5.84 2.35
C CYS A 121 5.80 -6.86 1.56
N VAL A 122 4.64 -6.48 1.03
CA VAL A 122 3.82 -7.36 0.18
C VAL A 122 4.59 -7.78 -1.08
N LEU A 123 5.27 -6.84 -1.74
CA LEU A 123 6.09 -7.15 -2.92
C LEU A 123 7.29 -8.03 -2.58
N GLU A 124 7.92 -7.79 -1.42
CA GLU A 124 9.01 -8.61 -0.90
C GLU A 124 8.55 -10.05 -0.63
N GLU A 125 7.39 -10.24 0.01
CA GLU A 125 6.80 -11.56 0.23
C GLU A 125 6.37 -12.24 -1.08
N MET A 126 5.82 -11.51 -2.03
CA MET A 126 5.42 -12.07 -3.32
C MET A 126 6.63 -12.45 -4.19
N SER A 127 7.69 -11.65 -4.16
CA SER A 127 8.90 -11.88 -4.96
C SER A 127 9.91 -12.79 -4.27
N GLY A 128 9.96 -12.83 -2.94
CA GLY A 128 10.98 -13.52 -2.15
C GLY A 128 12.29 -12.74 -1.96
N GLN A 129 12.32 -11.47 -2.36
CA GLN A 129 13.48 -10.60 -2.25
C GLN A 129 13.03 -9.14 -2.14
N VAL A 130 13.92 -8.26 -1.67
CA VAL A 130 13.62 -6.82 -1.65
C VAL A 130 13.32 -6.34 -3.07
N THR A 131 12.12 -5.81 -3.27
CA THR A 131 11.67 -5.29 -4.57
C THR A 131 11.84 -3.78 -4.59
N GLU A 132 12.61 -3.28 -5.56
CA GLU A 132 12.72 -1.84 -5.79
C GLU A 132 11.47 -1.33 -6.50
N VAL A 133 10.83 -0.31 -5.90
CA VAL A 133 9.74 0.43 -6.51
C VAL A 133 10.23 1.85 -6.74
N ASP A 134 10.13 2.32 -7.98
CA ASP A 134 10.60 3.64 -8.34
C ASP A 134 9.98 4.72 -7.44
N GLN A 135 10.83 5.61 -6.91
CA GLN A 135 10.46 6.73 -6.03
C GLN A 135 9.83 6.35 -4.69
N LEU A 136 9.74 5.07 -4.31
CA LEU A 136 9.17 4.62 -3.03
C LEU A 136 10.18 3.77 -2.25
N ARG A 137 10.41 4.12 -0.98
CA ARG A 137 11.33 3.39 -0.10
C ARG A 137 10.79 3.29 1.33
N LYS A 138 11.37 2.38 2.12
CA LYS A 138 11.17 2.36 3.59
C LYS A 138 11.69 3.68 4.19
N GLY A 139 10.93 4.28 5.08
CA GLY A 139 11.27 5.53 5.75
C GLY A 139 12.26 5.35 6.91
N GLN A 140 12.67 6.46 7.52
CA GLN A 140 13.58 6.45 8.67
C GLN A 140 12.96 5.90 9.96
N LEU A 141 11.63 5.99 10.10
CA LEU A 141 10.88 5.46 11.24
C LEU A 141 10.32 4.08 10.90
N PRO A 142 10.18 3.17 11.89
CA PRO A 142 9.55 1.87 11.67
C PRO A 142 8.17 2.02 11.03
N GLU A 143 7.83 1.10 10.11
CA GLU A 143 6.54 1.06 9.41
C GLU A 143 6.16 2.31 8.60
N THR A 144 7.12 3.20 8.31
CA THR A 144 6.87 4.37 7.45
C THR A 144 7.42 4.17 6.04
N LEU A 145 6.85 4.89 5.07
CA LEU A 145 7.31 4.95 3.69
C LEU A 145 7.69 6.39 3.33
N GLU A 146 8.70 6.53 2.46
CA GLU A 146 9.09 7.80 1.86
C GLU A 146 8.88 7.75 0.35
N PHE A 147 8.19 8.76 -0.18
CA PHE A 147 7.88 8.88 -1.61
C PHE A 147 8.35 10.22 -2.19
N THR A 148 9.09 10.20 -3.31
CA THR A 148 9.70 11.39 -3.94
C THR A 148 9.32 11.57 -5.41
N GLY A 149 8.05 11.32 -5.77
CA GLY A 149 7.63 11.22 -7.18
C GLY A 149 6.40 12.03 -7.59
N GLY A 150 6.32 12.42 -8.87
CA GLY A 150 5.14 13.11 -9.43
C GLY A 150 4.00 12.19 -9.90
N LYS A 151 4.32 10.95 -10.33
CA LYS A 151 3.37 10.02 -10.97
C LYS A 151 2.45 9.29 -9.98
N GLY A 152 2.73 9.43 -8.68
CA GLY A 152 2.12 8.64 -7.62
C GLY A 152 2.54 7.17 -7.65
N VAL A 153 2.41 6.50 -6.51
CA VAL A 153 2.78 5.08 -6.38
C VAL A 153 1.75 4.35 -5.52
N LEU A 154 1.41 3.12 -5.89
CA LEU A 154 0.44 2.33 -5.15
C LEU A 154 0.93 2.03 -3.73
N LEU A 155 0.09 2.27 -2.73
CA LEU A 155 0.34 1.94 -1.32
C LEU A 155 -0.55 0.80 -0.85
N VAL A 156 -1.82 0.83 -1.24
CA VAL A 156 -2.78 -0.24 -0.97
C VAL A 156 -3.53 -0.54 -2.26
N PRO A 157 -3.50 -1.78 -2.78
CA PRO A 157 -4.30 -2.16 -3.94
C PRO A 157 -5.79 -2.05 -3.65
N SER A 158 -6.61 -1.99 -4.70
CA SER A 158 -8.03 -2.21 -4.53
C SER A 158 -8.26 -3.65 -4.08
N LEU A 159 -9.15 -3.83 -3.10
CA LEU A 159 -9.40 -5.13 -2.47
C LEU A 159 -10.85 -5.56 -2.70
N ASP A 160 -11.04 -6.84 -2.99
CA ASP A 160 -12.34 -7.50 -2.96
C ASP A 160 -12.77 -7.70 -1.50
N ALA A 161 -13.86 -7.05 -1.09
CA ALA A 161 -14.35 -7.12 0.29
C ALA A 161 -15.14 -8.41 0.59
N THR A 162 -15.34 -9.30 -0.39
CA THR A 162 -16.08 -10.56 -0.21
C THR A 162 -15.67 -11.35 1.06
N PRO A 163 -14.37 -11.53 1.38
CA PRO A 163 -13.98 -12.26 2.58
C PRO A 163 -14.47 -11.57 3.88
N LEU A 164 -14.35 -10.24 3.94
CA LEU A 164 -14.85 -9.42 5.05
C LEU A 164 -16.37 -9.50 5.17
N LEU A 165 -17.08 -9.32 4.05
CA LEU A 165 -18.55 -9.34 4.00
C LEU A 165 -19.09 -10.69 4.45
N LYS A 166 -18.49 -11.79 3.97
CA LYS A 166 -18.84 -13.15 4.40
C LYS A 166 -18.60 -13.36 5.90
N ALA A 167 -17.46 -12.92 6.43
CA ALA A 167 -17.15 -13.01 7.86
C ALA A 167 -18.10 -12.15 8.72
N ALA A 168 -18.55 -11.01 8.19
CA ALA A 168 -19.53 -10.13 8.83
C ALA A 168 -20.98 -10.61 8.69
N GLY A 169 -21.25 -11.59 7.81
CA GLY A 169 -22.62 -12.01 7.48
C GLY A 169 -23.39 -10.98 6.65
N ALA A 170 -22.68 -10.12 5.91
CA ALA A 170 -23.21 -9.01 5.13
C ALA A 170 -23.18 -9.31 3.62
N GLY A 171 -24.11 -8.69 2.88
CA GLY A 171 -24.14 -8.75 1.41
C GLY A 171 -23.30 -7.65 0.74
N SER A 172 -23.16 -6.50 1.38
CA SER A 172 -22.36 -5.35 0.91
C SER A 172 -21.94 -4.47 2.09
N PHE A 173 -21.21 -3.39 1.81
CA PHE A 173 -21.02 -2.27 2.73
C PHE A 173 -21.59 -0.99 2.13
N ASP A 174 -22.04 -0.06 2.95
CA ASP A 174 -22.52 1.25 2.48
C ASP A 174 -21.41 2.29 2.45
N ARG A 175 -20.35 2.08 3.25
CA ARG A 175 -19.29 3.06 3.47
C ARG A 175 -17.98 2.44 3.91
N VAL A 176 -16.87 3.02 3.45
CA VAL A 176 -15.53 2.75 3.98
C VAL A 176 -14.87 4.07 4.40
N THR A 177 -14.20 4.09 5.55
CA THR A 177 -13.31 5.19 5.94
C THR A 177 -11.87 4.74 5.77
N VAL A 178 -11.13 5.37 4.87
CA VAL A 178 -9.68 5.17 4.71
C VAL A 178 -8.97 6.26 5.51
N SER A 179 -8.18 5.87 6.51
CA SER A 179 -7.36 6.79 7.31
C SER A 179 -5.91 6.64 6.89
N VAL A 180 -5.27 7.72 6.47
CA VAL A 180 -3.87 7.73 6.02
C VAL A 180 -3.11 8.77 6.83
N GLU A 181 -2.05 8.34 7.51
CA GLU A 181 -1.08 9.22 8.13
C GLU A 181 -0.07 9.74 7.11
N VAL A 182 0.04 11.07 6.98
CA VAL A 182 0.92 11.70 6.00
C VAL A 182 1.51 13.02 6.50
N ASN A 183 2.77 13.28 6.17
CA ASN A 183 3.40 14.59 6.33
C ASN A 183 4.58 14.77 5.36
N SER A 184 5.10 15.98 5.23
CA SER A 184 6.25 16.30 4.39
C SER A 184 6.86 17.65 4.79
N ASP A 185 8.12 17.87 4.46
CA ASP A 185 8.76 19.19 4.48
C ASP A 185 8.67 19.91 3.11
N ALA A 186 8.04 19.27 2.11
CA ALA A 186 7.92 19.78 0.74
C ALA A 186 6.97 21.00 0.64
N TYR A 187 7.48 22.17 1.01
CA TYR A 187 6.73 23.42 1.02
C TYR A 187 6.17 23.74 -0.37
N ASN A 188 4.87 24.02 -0.45
CA ASN A 188 4.16 24.35 -1.71
C ASN A 188 4.23 23.25 -2.80
N ARG A 189 4.59 22.01 -2.45
CA ARG A 189 4.67 20.86 -3.37
C ARG A 189 3.49 19.90 -3.26
N GLY A 190 2.38 20.30 -2.62
CA GLY A 190 1.14 19.52 -2.60
C GLY A 190 1.32 18.06 -2.17
N LEU A 191 1.26 17.82 -0.87
CA LEU A 191 1.27 16.50 -0.28
C LEU A 191 -0.11 15.87 -0.41
N GLY A 192 -0.18 14.60 -0.81
CA GLY A 192 -1.46 13.96 -0.93
C GLY A 192 -1.47 12.44 -1.02
N VAL A 193 -2.70 11.95 -1.12
CA VAL A 193 -3.01 10.59 -1.54
C VAL A 193 -3.98 10.63 -2.71
N VAL A 194 -3.91 9.60 -3.56
CA VAL A 194 -4.91 9.37 -4.61
C VAL A 194 -5.76 8.19 -4.19
N LEU A 195 -7.07 8.37 -4.27
CA LEU A 195 -8.02 7.27 -4.21
C LEU A 195 -8.37 6.85 -5.62
N GLU A 196 -8.27 5.55 -5.91
CA GLU A 196 -8.65 4.96 -7.20
C GLU A 196 -9.76 3.92 -6.99
N ALA A 197 -10.88 4.07 -7.69
CA ALA A 197 -11.95 3.08 -7.70
C ALA A 197 -11.47 1.77 -8.32
N SER A 198 -12.03 0.63 -7.87
CA SER A 198 -11.77 -0.65 -8.55
C SER A 198 -12.22 -0.60 -10.01
N LYS A 199 -11.40 -1.14 -10.92
CA LYS A 199 -11.78 -1.34 -12.33
C LYS A 199 -13.02 -2.24 -12.49
N LEU A 200 -13.40 -2.96 -11.44
CA LEU A 200 -14.56 -3.84 -11.41
C LEU A 200 -15.86 -3.14 -10.97
N VAL A 201 -15.77 -1.90 -10.47
CA VAL A 201 -16.96 -1.07 -10.19
C VAL A 201 -17.64 -0.77 -11.54
N LYS A 202 -18.75 -1.46 -11.79
CA LYS A 202 -19.51 -1.31 -13.04
C LYS A 202 -20.44 -0.10 -12.93
N GLY A 203 -20.17 0.92 -13.76
CA GLY A 203 -21.09 2.01 -14.02
C GLY A 203 -21.25 2.97 -12.86
N SER A 204 -20.47 4.06 -12.87
CA SER A 204 -20.94 5.27 -12.23
C SER A 204 -21.98 5.93 -13.14
N ALA A 205 -23.07 6.39 -12.53
CA ALA A 205 -24.15 7.15 -13.15
C ALA A 205 -23.65 8.25 -14.10
N GLU A 206 -24.49 8.66 -15.07
CA GLU A 206 -24.27 9.75 -16.04
C GLU A 206 -23.16 10.71 -15.60
N GLN A 207 -21.96 10.49 -16.13
CA GLN A 207 -20.79 11.20 -15.66
C GLN A 207 -20.94 12.69 -16.00
N PRO A 208 -20.93 13.61 -15.02
CA PRO A 208 -20.97 15.04 -15.31
C PRO A 208 -19.79 15.39 -16.22
N GLU A 209 -20.04 16.24 -17.22
CA GLU A 209 -19.11 16.58 -18.29
C GLU A 209 -17.67 16.74 -17.78
N ARG A 210 -16.74 16.03 -18.45
CA ARG A 210 -15.29 16.09 -18.20
C ARG A 210 -14.84 17.53 -18.02
N ARG A 211 -14.39 17.89 -16.81
CA ARG A 211 -13.39 18.96 -16.69
C ARG A 211 -12.05 18.30 -16.97
N ASN A 212 -11.61 18.35 -18.23
CA ASN A 212 -10.25 17.95 -18.58
C ASN A 212 -9.28 18.66 -17.62
N TYR A 213 -8.52 17.86 -16.89
CA TYR A 213 -7.50 18.34 -16.00
C TYR A 213 -6.24 18.61 -16.84
N GLU A 214 -5.90 19.89 -16.99
CA GLU A 214 -4.57 20.34 -17.39
C GLU A 214 -4.04 21.20 -16.23
N TYR A 215 -3.07 20.70 -15.47
CA TYR A 215 -2.38 21.49 -14.46
C TYR A 215 -0.88 21.17 -14.49
N ASN A 216 -0.06 22.20 -14.69
CA ASN A 216 1.42 22.15 -14.80
C ASN A 216 2.00 21.15 -15.81
N GLY A 217 1.30 20.87 -16.92
CA GLY A 217 1.83 20.01 -17.99
C GLY A 217 1.85 18.51 -17.66
N PHE A 218 1.26 18.10 -16.54
CA PHE A 218 1.01 16.70 -16.25
C PHE A 218 -0.29 16.27 -16.96
N VAL A 219 -0.19 16.08 -18.29
CA VAL A 219 -0.95 15.02 -18.93
C VAL A 219 -0.24 13.75 -18.46
N SER A 220 -0.97 12.76 -17.96
CA SER A 220 -0.38 11.43 -17.78
C SER A 220 0.05 10.93 -19.16
N ASP A 221 1.28 11.26 -19.57
CA ASP A 221 1.91 10.88 -20.85
C ASP A 221 2.27 9.38 -20.90
N ASP A 222 1.66 8.57 -20.04
CA ASP A 222 1.73 7.13 -20.23
C ASP A 222 0.62 6.77 -21.23
N ASP A 223 1.06 6.38 -22.43
CA ASP A 223 0.37 5.90 -23.64
C ASP A 223 -0.70 4.79 -23.44
N ASP A 224 -1.30 4.67 -22.26
CA ASP A 224 -2.54 3.91 -22.08
C ASP A 224 -3.69 4.84 -22.50
N ASP A 225 -4.16 4.67 -23.74
CA ASP A 225 -5.35 5.26 -24.41
C ASP A 225 -6.67 5.14 -23.60
N ASP A 226 -6.63 4.71 -22.35
CA ASP A 226 -7.76 4.56 -21.43
C ASP A 226 -8.09 5.91 -20.77
N SER A 227 -8.69 6.79 -21.57
CA SER A 227 -9.30 8.04 -21.10
C SER A 227 -10.38 7.85 -20.01
N ASP A 228 -10.78 6.60 -19.76
CA ASP A 228 -11.67 6.19 -18.68
C ASP A 228 -10.97 6.21 -17.30
N SER A 229 -9.65 6.11 -17.24
CA SER A 229 -8.87 5.98 -15.98
C SER A 229 -8.91 7.21 -15.07
N GLN A 230 -9.09 8.42 -15.61
CA GLN A 230 -9.13 9.65 -14.80
C GLN A 230 -10.46 9.83 -14.06
N THR A 231 -11.55 9.22 -14.52
CA THR A 231 -12.88 9.36 -13.89
C THR A 231 -12.99 8.56 -12.59
N CYS A 232 -12.09 7.61 -12.40
CA CYS A 232 -12.04 6.72 -11.24
C CYS A 232 -11.12 7.24 -10.12
N LYS A 233 -10.62 8.49 -10.21
CA LYS A 233 -9.61 9.01 -9.28
C LYS A 233 -10.01 10.32 -8.62
N ASN A 234 -9.69 10.44 -7.34
CA ASN A 234 -9.63 11.73 -6.65
C ASN A 234 -8.27 11.92 -6.00
N TYR A 235 -7.68 13.10 -6.18
CA TYR A 235 -6.40 13.49 -5.59
C TYR A 235 -6.68 14.40 -4.40
N ILE A 236 -6.27 14.00 -3.21
CA ILE A 236 -6.43 14.80 -1.99
C ILE A 236 -5.11 15.49 -1.73
N LYS A 237 -5.10 16.82 -1.71
CA LYS A 237 -3.88 17.62 -1.64
C LYS A 237 -3.93 18.66 -0.53
N PHE A 238 -2.90 18.74 0.29
CA PHE A 238 -2.65 19.87 1.20
C PHE A 238 -1.18 20.28 1.19
N HIS A 239 -0.86 21.37 1.89
CA HIS A 239 0.48 21.94 1.88
C HIS A 239 0.98 22.17 3.31
N PRO A 240 1.70 21.20 3.92
CA PRO A 240 2.38 21.43 5.19
C PRO A 240 3.32 22.64 5.11
N GLY A 241 3.35 23.43 6.19
CA GLY A 241 4.12 24.68 6.29
C GLY A 241 3.53 25.88 5.54
N MET A 242 2.56 25.68 4.65
CA MET A 242 1.97 26.76 3.85
C MET A 242 0.75 27.38 4.54
N GLY A 243 0.75 28.71 4.64
CA GLY A 243 -0.31 29.47 5.31
C GLY A 243 -1.73 29.10 4.86
N GLY A 244 -2.61 28.76 5.81
CA GLY A 244 -4.02 28.44 5.57
C GLY A 244 -4.29 27.02 5.07
N GLY A 245 -3.24 26.18 4.97
CA GLY A 245 -3.29 24.74 4.66
C GLY A 245 -3.67 24.36 3.24
N GLN A 246 -4.43 25.20 2.54
CA GLN A 246 -4.84 25.08 1.14
C GLN A 246 -5.13 23.63 0.72
N LEU A 247 -6.10 23.01 1.39
CA LEU A 247 -6.55 21.66 1.07
C LEU A 247 -7.41 21.68 -0.19
N ARG A 248 -7.37 20.63 -0.99
CA ARG A 248 -8.26 20.42 -2.14
C ARG A 248 -8.50 18.93 -2.41
N VAL A 249 -9.60 18.65 -3.09
CA VAL A 249 -9.89 17.34 -3.66
C VAL A 249 -10.03 17.54 -5.16
N GLU A 250 -9.08 17.07 -5.95
CA GLU A 250 -9.12 17.16 -7.42
C GLU A 250 -9.73 15.89 -8.02
N GLY A 251 -10.29 15.99 -9.22
CA GLY A 251 -11.07 14.92 -9.86
C GLY A 251 -12.59 15.13 -9.76
N PRO A 252 -13.39 14.15 -10.20
CA PRO A 252 -14.85 14.26 -10.25
C PRO A 252 -15.46 14.63 -8.89
N GLY A 253 -16.39 15.59 -8.94
CA GLY A 253 -17.13 16.15 -7.79
C GLY A 253 -16.28 16.73 -6.65
N GLY A 254 -14.98 16.88 -6.86
CA GLY A 254 -14.06 17.53 -5.93
C GLY A 254 -14.19 19.05 -5.93
N TRP A 255 -13.27 19.70 -5.23
CA TRP A 255 -13.24 21.14 -5.01
C TRP A 255 -11.80 21.66 -4.97
N LEU A 256 -11.61 22.91 -5.43
CA LEU A 256 -10.32 23.62 -5.46
C LEU A 256 -9.87 24.05 -4.06
N ASN A 257 -8.71 24.69 -3.94
CA ASN A 257 -8.12 25.15 -2.66
C ASN A 257 -9.15 25.75 -1.70
N GLN A 258 -9.22 25.18 -0.51
CA GLN A 258 -9.98 25.66 0.64
C GLN A 258 -9.02 26.08 1.74
N ASN A 259 -9.37 27.17 2.42
CA ASN A 259 -8.71 27.52 3.67
C ASN A 259 -9.32 26.66 4.78
N ILE A 260 -8.50 25.85 5.42
CA ILE A 260 -8.95 24.87 6.43
C ILE A 260 -8.94 25.44 7.86
N GLY A 261 -8.59 26.72 8.02
CA GLY A 261 -8.61 27.41 9.31
C GLY A 261 -7.35 27.23 10.16
N PHE A 262 -6.42 26.37 9.73
CA PHE A 262 -5.10 26.20 10.33
C PHE A 262 -4.03 25.94 9.27
N THR A 263 -2.76 26.06 9.65
CA THR A 263 -1.62 25.71 8.80
C THR A 263 -1.09 24.36 9.28
N PRO A 264 -1.23 23.27 8.50
CA PRO A 264 -0.65 21.98 8.83
C PRO A 264 0.86 22.15 9.03
N VAL A 265 1.38 21.79 10.20
CA VAL A 265 2.81 21.93 10.51
C VAL A 265 3.63 20.92 9.71
N ALA A 266 4.74 21.37 9.11
CA ALA A 266 5.64 20.51 8.32
C ALA A 266 6.25 19.37 9.16
N TRP A 267 6.75 18.33 8.50
CA TRP A 267 7.25 17.11 9.14
C TRP A 267 8.31 17.40 10.22
N THR A 268 9.38 18.11 9.87
CA THR A 268 10.45 18.44 10.80
C THR A 268 9.96 19.37 11.92
N GLU A 269 9.18 20.40 11.58
CA GLU A 269 8.67 21.38 12.56
C GLU A 269 7.68 20.78 13.57
N SER A 270 6.91 19.77 13.14
CA SER A 270 5.94 19.07 13.99
C SER A 270 6.59 18.12 15.00
N GLY A 271 7.90 17.90 14.90
CA GLY A 271 8.62 16.87 15.64
C GLY A 271 8.31 15.47 15.11
N GLN A 272 8.24 15.31 13.78
CA GLN A 272 7.96 14.04 13.10
C GLN A 272 6.57 13.46 13.45
N LYS A 273 5.55 14.32 13.50
CA LYS A 273 4.16 13.91 13.72
C LYS A 273 3.41 13.87 12.40
N PHE A 274 2.45 12.98 12.28
CA PHE A 274 1.58 12.87 11.12
C PHE A 274 0.35 13.76 11.23
N HIS A 275 -0.10 14.28 10.09
CA HIS A 275 -1.49 14.66 9.90
C HIS A 275 -2.26 13.40 9.49
N THR A 276 -3.53 13.31 9.84
CA THR A 276 -4.35 12.16 9.46
C THR A 276 -5.46 12.58 8.50
N LEU A 277 -5.46 12.01 7.31
CA LEU A 277 -6.55 12.14 6.35
C LEU A 277 -7.55 11.01 6.57
N HIS A 278 -8.77 11.32 6.98
CA HIS A 278 -9.90 10.39 7.01
C HIS A 278 -10.80 10.63 5.80
N LEU A 279 -10.82 9.66 4.89
CA LEU A 279 -11.53 9.69 3.63
C LEU A 279 -12.70 8.72 3.73
N VAL A 280 -13.87 9.26 4.03
CA VAL A 280 -15.12 8.49 4.14
C VAL A 280 -15.75 8.42 2.76
N LEU A 281 -15.95 7.22 2.25
CA LEU A 281 -16.41 6.95 0.89
C LEU A 281 -17.69 6.15 0.91
N GLY A 282 -18.78 6.75 0.46
CA GLY A 282 -20.08 6.09 0.34
C GLY A 282 -20.20 5.28 -0.94
N ALA A 283 -20.85 4.12 -0.87
CA ALA A 283 -21.19 3.30 -2.04
C ALA A 283 -22.14 4.03 -3.00
N ASN A 284 -22.84 5.07 -2.53
CA ASN A 284 -23.67 5.97 -3.33
C ASN A 284 -22.90 7.18 -3.90
N GLY A 285 -21.60 7.31 -3.61
CA GLY A 285 -20.76 8.42 -4.01
C GLY A 285 -20.75 9.62 -3.07
N ASP A 286 -21.54 9.62 -1.99
CA ASP A 286 -21.46 10.65 -0.96
C ASP A 286 -20.20 10.45 -0.13
N ASN A 287 -19.23 11.36 -0.27
CA ASN A 287 -17.93 11.26 0.40
C ASN A 287 -17.72 12.42 1.37
N LEU A 288 -16.86 12.20 2.37
CA LEU A 288 -16.44 13.22 3.33
C LEU A 288 -14.92 13.16 3.50
N MET A 289 -14.26 14.31 3.35
CA MET A 289 -12.84 14.45 3.63
C MET A 289 -12.74 15.09 5.01
N ARG A 290 -11.97 14.47 5.89
CA ARG A 290 -11.61 15.04 7.18
C ARG A 290 -10.10 15.00 7.32
N ILE A 291 -9.51 16.12 7.71
CA ILE A 291 -8.09 16.19 8.09
C ILE A 291 -7.98 16.51 9.57
N GLU A 292 -7.18 15.74 10.28
CA GLU A 292 -6.71 16.05 11.63
C GLU A 292 -5.26 16.56 11.54
N GLY A 293 -5.03 17.75 12.07
CA GLY A 293 -3.70 18.35 12.16
C GLY A 293 -2.85 17.75 13.28
N THR A 294 -1.57 18.11 13.31
CA THR A 294 -0.62 17.65 14.34
C THR A 294 -0.82 18.32 15.70
N ASN A 295 -1.57 19.44 15.77
CA ASN A 295 -1.93 20.08 17.03
C ASN A 295 -3.35 19.73 17.47
N ALA A 296 -3.56 19.70 18.78
CA ALA A 296 -4.86 19.38 19.36
C ALA A 296 -5.96 20.35 18.90
N GLY A 297 -7.07 19.80 18.42
CA GLY A 297 -8.24 20.57 17.96
C GLY A 297 -8.17 21.06 16.51
N GLU A 298 -7.08 20.80 15.80
CA GLU A 298 -6.99 21.07 14.36
C GLU A 298 -7.79 20.02 13.58
N VAL A 299 -9.00 20.36 13.20
CA VAL A 299 -9.88 19.50 12.40
C VAL A 299 -10.55 20.33 11.32
N PHE A 300 -10.57 19.80 10.10
CA PHE A 300 -11.36 20.34 9.00
C PHE A 300 -12.10 19.22 8.29
N GLU A 301 -13.34 19.47 7.90
CA GLU A 301 -14.20 18.51 7.23
C GLU A 301 -14.91 19.16 6.05
N MET A 302 -15.00 18.46 4.92
CA MET A 302 -15.75 18.94 3.76
C MET A 302 -16.24 17.77 2.89
N PRO A 303 -17.53 17.74 2.53
CA PRO A 303 -18.08 16.71 1.68
C PRO A 303 -17.66 16.90 0.21
N TRP A 304 -17.68 15.81 -0.55
CA TRP A 304 -17.59 15.82 -2.01
C TRP A 304 -18.37 14.63 -2.59
N SER A 305 -18.60 14.59 -3.90
CA SER A 305 -19.40 13.53 -4.52
C SER A 305 -18.64 12.80 -5.62
N ASN A 306 -18.26 11.54 -5.41
CA ASN A 306 -17.76 10.67 -6.46
C ASN A 306 -17.88 9.20 -6.04
N GLN A 307 -18.41 8.34 -6.89
CA GLN A 307 -18.55 6.92 -6.56
C GLN A 307 -17.21 6.18 -6.77
N LEU A 308 -16.45 6.04 -5.68
CA LEU A 308 -15.16 5.33 -5.67
C LEU A 308 -15.26 3.86 -5.22
N THR A 309 -16.45 3.45 -4.79
CA THR A 309 -16.78 2.09 -4.37
C THR A 309 -18.25 1.79 -4.66
N ASP A 310 -18.57 0.52 -4.83
CA ASP A 310 -19.93 -0.01 -5.04
C ASP A 310 -20.43 -0.85 -3.85
N GLY A 311 -19.69 -0.86 -2.74
CA GLY A 311 -20.01 -1.70 -1.58
C GLY A 311 -19.52 -3.15 -1.70
N GLN A 312 -18.75 -3.48 -2.75
CA GLN A 312 -18.07 -4.78 -2.92
C GLN A 312 -16.55 -4.63 -2.95
N TYR A 313 -16.04 -3.51 -3.48
CA TYR A 313 -14.60 -3.27 -3.60
C TYR A 313 -14.13 -2.07 -2.78
N LEU A 314 -13.09 -2.27 -1.98
CA LEU A 314 -12.37 -1.19 -1.32
C LEU A 314 -11.48 -0.46 -2.36
N PRO A 315 -11.36 0.88 -2.31
CA PRO A 315 -10.55 1.62 -3.27
C PRO A 315 -9.06 1.34 -3.09
N ALA A 316 -8.30 1.53 -4.16
CA ALA A 316 -6.85 1.64 -4.07
C ALA A 316 -6.44 2.99 -3.46
N VAL A 317 -5.30 2.99 -2.78
CA VAL A 317 -4.66 4.17 -2.20
C VAL A 317 -3.28 4.31 -2.80
N HIS A 318 -2.94 5.50 -3.28
CA HIS A 318 -1.63 5.82 -3.82
C HIS A 318 -1.02 7.00 -3.07
N ALA A 319 0.30 7.01 -2.91
CA ALA A 319 1.02 8.21 -2.53
C ALA A 319 1.06 9.17 -3.71
N TRP A 320 1.10 10.46 -3.43
CA TRP A 320 1.25 11.47 -4.46
C TRP A 320 1.91 12.74 -3.91
N LEU A 321 2.77 13.34 -4.73
CA LEU A 321 3.50 14.56 -4.43
C LEU A 321 3.49 15.44 -5.69
N ASP A 322 2.92 16.63 -5.58
CA ASP A 322 2.86 17.56 -6.70
C ASP A 322 4.24 18.22 -6.96
N LEU A 323 4.76 18.09 -8.20
CA LEU A 323 6.09 18.59 -8.57
C LEU A 323 7.25 17.97 -7.77
N GLY A 324 7.10 16.71 -7.34
CA GLY A 324 7.95 16.04 -6.36
C GLY A 324 9.33 15.59 -6.82
N GLU A 325 10.39 16.30 -6.39
CA GLU A 325 11.79 15.88 -6.66
C GLU A 325 12.77 16.08 -5.50
N GLU A 326 12.49 16.90 -4.47
CA GLU A 326 13.47 17.21 -3.39
C GLU A 326 13.11 16.57 -2.04
N ASP A 327 12.01 16.98 -1.42
CA ASP A 327 11.60 16.48 -0.10
C ASP A 327 10.55 15.36 -0.21
N PRO A 328 10.73 14.23 0.49
CA PRO A 328 9.78 13.13 0.42
C PRO A 328 8.47 13.45 1.13
N VAL A 329 7.42 12.80 0.64
CA VAL A 329 6.22 12.50 1.43
C VAL A 329 6.54 11.36 2.37
N VAL A 330 6.35 11.57 3.67
CA VAL A 330 6.41 10.52 4.68
C VAL A 330 4.99 10.01 4.93
N ILE A 331 4.81 8.71 4.84
CA ILE A 331 3.53 8.01 4.96
C ILE A 331 3.65 7.07 6.14
N GLY A 332 2.74 7.22 7.10
CA GLY A 332 2.63 6.34 8.26
C GLY A 332 1.62 5.22 8.00
N GLU A 333 0.83 4.92 9.02
CA GLU A 333 -0.16 3.84 8.93
C GLU A 333 -1.31 4.18 7.97
N ILE A 334 -1.80 3.13 7.30
CA ILE A 334 -3.07 3.15 6.57
C ILE A 334 -4.02 2.21 7.27
N ASN A 335 -5.16 2.73 7.71
CA ASN A 335 -6.20 1.99 8.41
C ASN A 335 -7.53 2.14 7.66
N MET A 336 -8.39 1.12 7.68
CA MET A 336 -9.72 1.18 7.07
C MET A 336 -10.82 0.79 8.09
N ARG A 337 -11.97 1.46 8.02
CA ARG A 337 -13.18 1.08 8.76
C ARG A 337 -14.30 0.86 7.76
N VAL A 338 -14.89 -0.34 7.72
CA VAL A 338 -15.90 -0.72 6.74
C VAL A 338 -17.24 -0.92 7.44
N HIS A 339 -18.27 -0.16 7.05
CA HIS A 339 -19.61 -0.24 7.63
C HIS A 339 -20.49 -1.16 6.78
N CYS A 340 -20.75 -2.36 7.27
CA CYS A 340 -21.46 -3.40 6.54
C CYS A 340 -22.98 -3.19 6.57
N THR A 341 -23.65 -3.55 5.48
CA THR A 341 -25.12 -3.60 5.40
C THR A 341 -25.62 -4.99 5.82
N GLU A 342 -26.84 -5.07 6.33
CA GLU A 342 -27.49 -6.34 6.68
C GLU A 342 -27.99 -7.13 5.46
#